data_AF-A0A357VSU2-F1
#
_entry.id   AF-A0A357VSU2-F1
#
_cell.length_a   1.000
_cell.length_b   1.000
_cell.length_c   1.000
_cell.angle_alpha   90.00
_cell.angle_beta   90.00
_cell.angle_gamma   90.00
#
_symmetry.space_group_name_H-M   'P 1'
#
loop_
_entity.id
_entity.type
_entity.pdbx_description
1 polymer ?
#
loop_
_entity_poly.entity_id
_entity_poly.type
_entity_poly.pdbx_seq_one_letter_code
_entity_poly.pdbx_strand_id
1 'polypeptide(L)'
;MNKNQGFLLIESVFEIFIVSLSMLIVIGTFSSTIMILKSSLDEMVNLNLISNAVIEVIIVAKNEMKNVTSYDSSTVLGNSSDGKLVGFSYNKLTQKINRYKDSGWDKGSTLISGNITTFSYDGKFLNVTWNDEYELKLFIPF
;
A
#
# COMPACT_ATOMS: atom_id res chain seq x y z
N MET A 1 17.76 -42.87 52.33
CA MET A 1 17.07 -41.63 51.94
C MET A 1 15.73 -41.58 52.65
N ASN A 2 15.44 -40.55 53.44
CA ASN A 2 14.17 -40.48 54.18
C ASN A 2 13.03 -40.25 53.18
N LYS A 3 11.94 -41.04 53.26
CA LYS A 3 10.80 -40.98 52.32
C LYS A 3 10.27 -39.55 52.09
N ASN A 4 10.34 -38.69 53.11
CA ASN A 4 9.91 -37.28 53.03
C ASN A 4 10.77 -36.42 52.08
N GLN A 5 12.06 -36.71 51.92
CA GLN A 5 12.94 -35.97 51.01
C GLN A 5 12.67 -36.32 49.54
N GLY A 6 12.31 -37.58 49.26
CA GLY A 6 11.92 -38.00 47.90
C GLY A 6 10.59 -37.40 47.45
N PHE A 7 9.63 -37.28 48.39
CA PHE A 7 8.34 -36.63 48.13
C PHE A 7 8.49 -35.13 47.81
N LEU A 8 9.28 -34.41 48.63
CA LEU A 8 9.57 -32.98 48.39
C LEU A 8 10.26 -32.74 47.04
N LEU A 9 11.20 -33.61 46.64
CA LEU A 9 11.87 -33.53 45.34
C LEU A 9 10.88 -33.67 44.18
N ILE A 10 9.92 -34.60 44.26
CA ILE A 10 8.91 -34.81 43.23
C ILE A 10 7.98 -33.60 43.15
N GLU A 11 7.54 -33.06 44.28
CA GLU A 11 6.69 -31.87 44.36
C GLU A 11 7.37 -30.66 43.68
N SER A 12 8.64 -30.39 43.99
CA SER A 12 9.39 -29.30 43.37
C SER A 12 9.57 -29.47 41.85
N VAL A 13 9.76 -30.70 41.36
CA VAL A 13 9.86 -30.97 39.92
C VAL A 13 8.53 -30.68 39.22
N PHE A 14 7.40 -31.07 39.83
CA PHE A 14 6.09 -30.79 39.27
C PHE A 14 5.77 -29.30 39.26
N GLU A 15 6.13 -28.55 40.31
CA GLU A 15 5.97 -27.09 40.32
C GLU A 15 6.77 -26.43 39.19
N ILE A 16 8.04 -26.78 39.03
CA ILE A 16 8.89 -26.25 37.95
C ILE A 16 8.32 -26.61 36.58
N PHE A 17 7.80 -27.83 36.42
CA PHE A 17 7.17 -28.27 35.19
C PHE A 17 5.93 -27.44 34.84
N ILE A 18 5.03 -27.22 35.82
CA ILE A 18 3.82 -26.41 35.63
C ILE A 18 4.16 -24.96 35.30
N VAL A 19 5.14 -24.37 35.99
CA VAL A 19 5.61 -23.00 35.71
C VAL A 19 6.19 -22.91 34.29
N SER A 20 7.01 -23.88 33.91
CA SER A 20 7.61 -23.93 32.57
C SER A 20 6.55 -24.07 31.47
N LEU A 21 5.57 -24.94 31.67
CA LEU A 21 4.45 -25.12 30.74
C LEU A 21 3.61 -23.83 30.62
N SER A 22 3.35 -23.17 31.73
CA SER A 22 2.61 -21.89 31.76
C SER A 22 3.38 -20.80 31.01
N MET A 23 4.70 -20.71 31.20
CA MET A 23 5.54 -19.79 30.43
C MET A 23 5.49 -20.08 28.93
N LEU A 24 5.57 -21.36 28.52
CA LEU A 24 5.49 -21.72 27.10
C LEU A 24 4.15 -21.32 26.48
N ILE A 25 3.04 -21.49 27.20
CA ILE A 25 1.72 -21.05 26.75
C ILE A 25 1.69 -19.53 26.56
N VAL A 26 2.19 -18.76 27.54
CA VAL A 26 2.24 -17.29 27.46
C VAL A 26 3.13 -16.83 26.30
N ILE A 27 4.28 -17.46 26.09
CA ILE A 27 5.17 -17.14 24.97
C ILE A 27 4.49 -17.44 23.63
N GLY A 28 3.78 -18.56 23.53
CA GLY A 28 3.03 -18.93 22.33
C GLY A 28 1.92 -17.93 21.99
N THR A 29 1.12 -17.52 22.97
CA THR A 29 0.05 -16.53 22.76
C THR A 29 0.60 -15.15 22.45
N PHE A 30 1.70 -14.75 23.09
CA PHE A 30 2.39 -13.50 22.81
C PHE A 30 2.97 -13.46 21.39
N SER A 31 3.61 -14.55 20.95
CA SER A 31 4.13 -14.69 19.58
C SER A 31 3.03 -14.56 18.54
N SER A 32 1.89 -15.23 18.75
CA SER A 32 0.73 -15.11 17.86
C SER A 32 0.19 -13.69 17.80
N THR A 33 0.11 -13.00 18.95
CA THR A 33 -0.33 -11.60 19.02
C THR A 33 0.61 -10.68 18.24
N ILE A 34 1.93 -10.87 18.37
CA ILE A 34 2.92 -10.08 17.60
C ILE A 34 2.76 -10.31 16.09
N MET A 35 2.51 -11.54 15.65
CA MET A 35 2.29 -11.82 14.23
C MET A 35 1.06 -11.10 13.68
N ILE A 36 -0.05 -11.13 14.42
CA ILE A 36 -1.28 -10.42 14.04
C ILE A 36 -1.01 -8.91 13.99
N LEU A 37 -0.38 -8.35 15.03
CA LEU A 37 -0.05 -6.93 15.09
C LEU A 37 0.83 -6.51 13.90
N LYS A 38 1.85 -7.31 13.57
CA LYS A 38 2.71 -7.06 12.40
C LYS A 38 1.88 -7.03 11.12
N SER A 39 1.03 -8.04 10.91
CA SER A 39 0.17 -8.13 9.72
C SER A 39 -0.75 -6.91 9.60
N SER A 40 -1.36 -6.47 10.70
CA SER A 40 -2.23 -5.29 10.71
C SER A 40 -1.45 -4.00 10.43
N LEU A 41 -0.22 -3.87 10.94
CA LEU A 41 0.62 -2.71 10.64
C LEU A 41 1.02 -2.66 9.16
N ASP A 42 1.41 -3.80 8.59
CA ASP A 42 1.75 -3.91 7.17
C ASP A 42 0.54 -3.55 6.28
N GLU A 43 -0.66 -4.00 6.66
CA GLU A 43 -1.92 -3.64 6.00
C GLU A 43 -2.22 -2.14 6.09
N MET A 44 -2.09 -1.54 7.28
CA MET A 44 -2.30 -0.10 7.49
C MET A 44 -1.34 0.74 6.64
N VAL A 45 -0.08 0.33 6.54
CA VAL A 45 0.92 1.01 5.69
C VAL A 45 0.49 0.92 4.22
N ASN A 46 0.13 -0.28 3.74
CA ASN A 46 -0.31 -0.47 2.35
C ASN A 46 -1.56 0.36 2.03
N LEU A 47 -2.57 0.36 2.92
CA LEU A 47 -3.77 1.16 2.74
C LEU A 47 -3.47 2.67 2.71
N ASN A 48 -2.53 3.14 3.53
CA ASN A 48 -2.12 4.54 3.53
C ASN A 48 -1.42 4.91 2.21
N LEU A 49 -0.52 4.04 1.72
CA LEU A 49 0.14 4.23 0.43
C LEU A 49 -0.87 4.28 -0.74
N ILE A 50 -1.86 3.38 -0.75
CA ILE A 50 -2.93 3.38 -1.76
C ILE A 50 -3.78 4.64 -1.64
N SER A 51 -4.18 5.03 -0.43
CA SER A 51 -4.98 6.23 -0.18
C SER A 51 -4.28 7.48 -0.70
N ASN A 52 -2.99 7.65 -0.40
CA ASN A 52 -2.20 8.78 -0.91
C ASN A 52 -2.09 8.75 -2.43
N ALA A 53 -1.92 7.57 -3.03
CA ALA A 53 -1.89 7.42 -4.48
C ALA A 53 -3.21 7.84 -5.13
N VAL A 54 -4.35 7.41 -4.58
CA VAL A 54 -5.68 7.79 -5.05
C VAL A 54 -5.89 9.30 -4.95
N ILE A 55 -5.54 9.90 -3.81
CA ILE A 55 -5.63 11.35 -3.60
C ILE A 55 -4.79 12.09 -4.63
N GLU A 56 -3.54 11.68 -4.86
CA GLU A 56 -2.65 12.33 -5.81
C GLU A 56 -3.18 12.22 -7.25
N VAL A 57 -3.69 11.06 -7.66
CA VAL A 57 -4.35 10.90 -8.97
C VAL A 57 -5.54 11.84 -9.09
N ILE A 58 -6.38 11.98 -8.06
CA ILE A 58 -7.51 12.90 -8.05
C ILE A 58 -7.03 14.36 -8.16
N ILE A 59 -6.01 14.75 -7.40
CA ILE A 59 -5.47 16.11 -7.40
C ILE A 59 -4.94 16.47 -8.79
N VAL A 60 -4.12 15.61 -9.39
CA VAL A 60 -3.59 15.84 -10.73
C VAL A 60 -4.73 15.91 -11.75
N ALA A 61 -5.67 14.97 -11.70
CA ALA A 61 -6.77 14.89 -12.66
C ALA A 61 -7.76 16.06 -12.58
N LYS A 62 -8.09 16.54 -11.37
CA LYS A 62 -9.14 17.55 -11.16
C LYS A 62 -8.61 18.96 -10.94
N ASN A 63 -7.46 19.10 -10.29
CA ASN A 63 -6.96 20.42 -9.89
C ASN A 63 -5.88 20.92 -10.83
N GLU A 64 -5.07 20.02 -11.39
CA GLU A 64 -3.96 20.41 -12.25
C GLU A 64 -4.32 20.33 -13.73
N MET A 65 -5.04 19.30 -14.15
CA MET A 65 -5.40 19.04 -15.53
C MET A 65 -6.76 19.64 -15.88
N LYS A 66 -6.80 20.55 -16.88
CA LYS A 66 -8.05 21.13 -17.39
C LYS A 66 -8.82 20.15 -18.25
N ASN A 67 -8.11 19.50 -19.17
CA ASN A 67 -8.64 18.57 -20.14
C ASN A 67 -7.52 17.65 -20.65
N VAL A 68 -7.88 16.47 -21.14
CA VAL A 68 -6.94 15.54 -21.77
C VAL A 68 -6.72 15.96 -23.23
N THR A 69 -5.46 16.16 -23.62
CA THR A 69 -5.08 16.53 -24.99
C THR A 69 -4.42 15.39 -25.76
N SER A 70 -3.80 14.45 -25.06
CA SER A 70 -3.12 13.30 -25.65
C SER A 70 -3.20 12.10 -24.72
N TYR A 71 -3.54 10.93 -25.24
CA TYR A 71 -3.54 9.70 -24.46
C TYR A 71 -3.18 8.49 -25.32
N ASP A 72 -2.58 7.49 -24.68
CA ASP A 72 -2.31 6.17 -25.21
C ASP A 72 -2.39 5.11 -24.07
N SER A 73 -1.95 3.88 -24.32
CA SER A 73 -1.97 2.80 -23.33
C SER A 73 -1.06 3.01 -22.11
N SER A 74 -0.20 4.01 -22.16
CA SER A 74 0.86 4.31 -21.18
C SER A 74 0.86 5.76 -20.72
N THR A 75 0.13 6.66 -21.37
CA THR A 75 0.11 8.08 -21.02
C THR A 75 -1.28 8.66 -21.11
N VAL A 76 -1.60 9.58 -20.19
CA VAL A 76 -2.79 10.42 -20.23
C VAL A 76 -2.34 11.81 -19.86
N LEU A 77 -2.20 12.67 -20.87
CA LEU A 77 -1.65 14.02 -20.74
C LEU A 77 -2.70 15.05 -21.12
N GLY A 78 -2.61 16.20 -20.48
CA GLY A 78 -3.52 17.30 -20.65
C GLY A 78 -2.85 18.64 -20.46
N ASN A 79 -3.64 19.69 -20.66
CA ASN A 79 -3.18 21.05 -20.40
C ASN A 79 -3.37 21.40 -18.94
N SER A 80 -2.33 21.95 -18.34
CA SER A 80 -2.38 22.54 -17.02
C SER A 80 -3.00 23.95 -17.04
N SER A 81 -3.22 24.52 -15.85
CA SER A 81 -3.75 25.88 -15.72
C SER A 81 -2.89 26.94 -16.40
N ASP A 82 -1.57 26.76 -16.38
CA ASP A 82 -0.54 27.58 -17.02
C ASP A 82 -0.26 27.23 -18.51
N GLY A 83 -1.06 26.33 -19.11
CA GLY A 83 -0.96 25.98 -20.53
C GLY A 83 0.23 25.07 -20.86
N LYS A 84 0.81 24.42 -19.86
CA LYS A 84 1.86 23.40 -20.03
C LYS A 84 1.26 21.99 -19.97
N LEU A 85 2.10 20.97 -20.14
CA LEU A 85 1.67 19.58 -20.10
C LEU A 85 1.71 19.04 -18.67
N VAL A 86 0.62 18.41 -18.27
CA VAL A 86 0.50 17.68 -17.00
C VAL A 86 -0.31 16.42 -17.21
N GLY A 87 -0.05 15.39 -16.40
CA GLY A 87 -0.88 14.20 -16.40
C GLY A 87 -0.14 12.99 -15.85
N PHE A 88 -0.37 11.85 -16.46
CA PHE A 88 0.06 10.56 -15.96
C PHE A 88 0.89 9.79 -16.99
N SER A 89 1.92 9.11 -16.51
CA SER A 89 2.69 8.13 -17.25
C SER A 89 2.71 6.80 -16.49
N TYR A 90 2.21 5.77 -17.14
CA TYR A 90 2.16 4.40 -16.67
C TYR A 90 3.19 3.54 -17.38
N ASN A 91 3.97 2.80 -16.59
CA ASN A 91 4.91 1.80 -17.08
C ASN A 91 4.38 0.40 -16.77
N LYS A 92 3.94 -0.31 -17.82
CA LYS A 92 3.38 -1.67 -17.72
C LYS A 92 4.36 -2.71 -17.18
N LEU A 93 5.65 -2.60 -17.50
CA LEU A 93 6.67 -3.56 -17.05
C LEU A 93 6.92 -3.47 -15.55
N THR A 94 6.94 -2.25 -15.01
CA THR A 94 7.17 -2.01 -13.59
C THR A 94 5.89 -1.84 -12.77
N GLN A 95 4.73 -1.82 -13.45
CA GLN A 95 3.41 -1.56 -12.87
C GLN A 95 3.36 -0.26 -12.06
N LYS A 96 4.06 0.79 -12.53
CA LYS A 96 4.18 2.08 -11.83
C LYS A 96 3.46 3.18 -12.58
N ILE A 97 2.75 4.02 -11.83
CA ILE A 97 2.16 5.26 -12.32
C ILE A 97 2.94 6.46 -11.76
N ASN A 98 3.27 7.38 -12.64
CA ASN A 98 3.99 8.61 -12.33
C ASN A 98 3.16 9.81 -12.76
N ARG A 99 3.27 10.89 -12.00
CA ARG A 99 2.85 12.22 -12.40
C ARG A 99 3.88 12.79 -13.35
N TYR A 100 3.47 13.15 -14.55
CA TYR A 100 4.28 13.92 -15.48
C TYR A 100 3.91 15.41 -15.38
N LYS A 101 4.92 16.28 -15.29
CA LYS A 101 4.72 17.74 -15.38
C LYS A 101 5.86 18.38 -16.17
N ASP A 102 5.48 19.20 -17.14
CA ASP A 102 6.36 20.14 -17.82
C ASP A 102 6.08 21.54 -17.27
N SER A 103 7.04 22.16 -16.60
CA SER A 103 6.91 23.55 -16.10
C SER A 103 7.65 24.55 -17.01
N GLY A 104 8.07 24.12 -18.20
CA GLY A 104 8.88 24.90 -19.15
C GLY A 104 10.37 24.94 -18.82
N TRP A 105 10.73 25.14 -17.55
CA TRP A 105 12.12 25.24 -17.08
C TRP A 105 12.60 23.94 -16.43
N ASP A 106 11.66 23.10 -16.00
CA ASP A 106 11.91 21.79 -15.42
C ASP A 106 10.85 20.82 -15.93
N LYS A 107 11.29 19.61 -16.31
CA LYS A 107 10.44 18.53 -16.79
C LYS A 107 10.73 17.31 -15.95
N GLY A 108 9.71 16.86 -15.24
CA GLY A 108 9.86 15.83 -14.22
C GLY A 108 8.78 14.76 -14.29
N SER A 109 9.17 13.56 -13.89
CA SER A 109 8.26 12.46 -13.59
C SER A 109 8.41 12.11 -12.12
N THR A 110 7.32 12.22 -11.36
CA THR A 110 7.29 11.88 -9.93
C THR A 110 6.49 10.61 -9.73
N LEU A 111 7.06 9.61 -9.07
CA LEU A 111 6.35 8.37 -8.76
C LEU A 111 5.15 8.66 -7.85
N ILE A 112 3.95 8.26 -8.28
CA ILE A 112 2.74 8.31 -7.45
C ILE A 112 2.59 6.98 -6.73
N SER A 113 2.64 5.87 -7.48
CA SER A 113 2.37 4.55 -6.91
C SER A 113 2.88 3.40 -7.78
N GLY A 114 2.95 2.21 -7.19
CA GLY A 114 3.26 0.95 -7.84
C GLY A 114 2.09 -0.04 -7.79
N ASN A 115 2.32 -1.25 -8.29
CA ASN A 115 1.35 -2.35 -8.35
C ASN A 115 0.03 -1.99 -9.05
N ILE A 116 0.13 -1.18 -10.10
CA ILE A 116 -0.98 -0.82 -10.96
C ILE A 116 -1.25 -1.97 -11.94
N THR A 117 -2.40 -2.59 -11.80
CA THR A 117 -2.81 -3.73 -12.63
C THR A 117 -3.59 -3.29 -13.86
N THR A 118 -4.33 -2.19 -13.75
CA THR A 118 -5.02 -1.56 -14.87
C THR A 118 -4.75 -0.05 -14.89
N PHE A 119 -4.41 0.49 -16.06
CA PHE A 119 -4.33 1.91 -16.34
C PHE A 119 -4.85 2.15 -17.76
N SER A 120 -5.93 2.92 -17.90
CA SER A 120 -6.52 3.22 -19.21
C SER A 120 -7.33 4.50 -19.19
N TYR A 121 -7.52 5.09 -20.37
CA TYR A 121 -8.42 6.20 -20.59
C TYR A 121 -9.30 5.93 -21.82
N ASP A 122 -10.62 6.06 -21.66
CA ASP A 122 -11.61 5.73 -22.70
C ASP A 122 -12.13 6.95 -23.48
N GLY A 123 -11.46 8.10 -23.36
CA GLY A 123 -11.91 9.37 -23.92
C GLY A 123 -12.78 10.21 -22.97
N LYS A 124 -13.21 9.65 -21.84
CA LYS A 124 -13.99 10.37 -20.80
C LYS A 124 -13.59 10.03 -19.38
N PHE A 125 -13.18 8.79 -19.14
CA PHE A 125 -12.86 8.24 -17.83
C PHE A 125 -11.44 7.71 -17.82
N LEU A 126 -10.67 8.15 -16.83
CA LEU A 126 -9.43 7.53 -16.41
C LEU A 126 -9.77 6.39 -15.45
N ASN A 127 -9.36 5.17 -15.80
CA ASN A 127 -9.51 3.98 -14.97
C ASN A 127 -8.13 3.55 -14.46
N VAL A 128 -7.97 3.45 -13.14
CA VAL A 128 -6.74 2.99 -12.48
C VAL A 128 -7.11 1.94 -11.43
N THR A 129 -6.43 0.80 -11.44
CA THR A 129 -6.62 -0.29 -10.46
C THR A 129 -5.31 -0.63 -9.77
N TRP A 130 -5.33 -0.68 -8.44
CA TRP A 130 -4.21 -1.11 -7.60
C TRP A 130 -4.46 -2.52 -7.05
N ASN A 131 -3.45 -3.38 -7.15
CA ASN A 131 -3.46 -4.74 -6.60
C ASN A 131 -4.69 -5.61 -6.98
N ASP A 132 -5.34 -5.34 -8.12
CA ASP A 132 -6.62 -5.99 -8.52
C ASP A 132 -7.80 -5.83 -7.55
N GLU A 133 -7.68 -4.92 -6.56
CA GLU A 133 -8.67 -4.74 -5.50
C GLU A 133 -9.27 -3.34 -5.48
N TYR A 134 -8.42 -2.31 -5.62
CA TYR A 134 -8.83 -0.92 -5.44
C TYR A 134 -8.97 -0.26 -6.80
N GLU A 135 -10.19 0.10 -7.18
CA GLU A 135 -10.50 0.71 -8.47
C GLU A 135 -10.85 2.18 -8.32
N LEU A 136 -10.26 3.00 -9.18
CA LEU A 136 -10.56 4.42 -9.33
C LEU A 136 -11.01 4.69 -10.75
N LYS A 137 -12.24 5.19 -10.89
CA LYS A 137 -12.79 5.68 -12.15
C LYS A 137 -13.08 7.17 -12.04
N LEU A 138 -12.29 7.99 -12.75
CA LEU A 138 -12.38 9.44 -12.70
C LEU A 138 -12.78 10.01 -14.04
N PHE A 139 -13.82 10.85 -14.04
CA PHE A 139 -14.17 11.64 -15.19
C PHE A 139 -13.15 12.76 -15.41
N ILE A 140 -12.61 12.85 -16.62
CA ILE A 140 -11.75 13.94 -17.07
C ILE A 140 -12.21 14.27 -18.50
N PRO A 141 -12.57 15.52 -18.81
CA PRO A 141 -12.97 15.88 -20.16
C PRO A 141 -11.76 15.83 -21.12
N PHE A 142 -12.01 15.45 -22.37
CA PHE A 142 -11.06 15.63 -23.48
C PHE A 142 -11.17 17.06 -24.03
#